data_AF-A0A2V5JRJ2-F1
#
_entry.id   AF-A0A2V5JRJ2-F1
#
_cell.length_a   1.000
_cell.length_b   1.000
_cell.length_c   1.000
_cell.angle_alpha   90.00
_cell.angle_beta   90.00
_cell.angle_gamma   90.00
#
_symmetry.space_group_name_H-M   'P 1'
#
loop_
_entity.id
_entity.type
_entity.pdbx_description
1 polymer ?
#
loop_
_entity_poly.entity_id
_entity_poly.type
_entity_poly.pdbx_seq_one_letter_code
_entity_poly.pdbx_strand_id
1 'polypeptide(L)'
;MIQLKPGIPPASLNRPPRSATGRKNRTAKTKNSGLHFKRLFSDAAVAPFDQIEWEQRTAEINDDSGKVIFKQEDIEVPKSWSALATKIAVSKYF
;
A
#
# COMPACT_ATOMS: atom_id res chain seq x y z
N MET A 1 56.86 48.65 -0.90
CA MET A 1 57.93 48.62 0.12
C MET A 1 57.24 48.48 1.48
N ILE A 2 56.86 47.27 1.91
CA ILE A 2 57.63 46.21 2.61
C ILE A 2 58.26 46.72 3.92
N GLN A 3 57.76 46.21 5.06
CA GLN A 3 58.46 45.45 6.12
C GLN A 3 57.45 45.21 7.28
N LEU A 4 56.81 44.02 7.37
CA LEU A 4 57.15 42.84 8.19
C LEU A 4 57.17 43.06 9.71
N LYS A 5 56.20 42.43 10.41
CA LYS A 5 56.24 42.14 11.86
C LYS A 5 56.08 40.63 12.09
N PRO A 6 56.77 40.06 13.08
CA PRO A 6 57.26 38.68 13.03
C PRO A 6 56.33 37.64 13.68
N GLY A 7 56.45 36.40 13.20
CA GLY A 7 56.55 35.20 14.03
C GLY A 7 55.26 34.66 14.64
N ILE A 8 54.69 33.65 13.98
CA ILE A 8 53.78 32.69 14.61
C ILE A 8 54.64 31.71 15.45
N PRO A 9 54.42 31.53 16.76
CA PRO A 9 55.01 30.42 17.48
C PRO A 9 54.23 29.12 17.18
N PRO A 10 54.88 28.05 16.66
CA PRO A 10 54.22 26.79 16.38
C PRO A 10 54.21 25.90 17.63
N ALA A 11 53.31 26.13 18.59
CA ALA A 11 53.14 25.16 19.69
C ALA A 11 51.85 25.38 20.51
N SER A 12 50.80 24.64 20.18
CA SER A 12 49.95 23.95 21.17
C SER A 12 48.96 23.04 20.47
N LEU A 13 49.50 22.09 19.69
CA LEU A 13 48.77 20.92 19.21
C LEU A 13 48.98 19.78 20.21
N ASN A 14 48.55 19.96 21.47
CA ASN A 14 48.38 18.82 22.36
C ASN A 14 47.45 19.14 23.54
N ARG A 15 46.14 19.14 23.28
CA ARG A 15 45.15 18.90 24.33
C ARG A 15 44.47 17.57 23.98
N PRO A 16 44.60 16.51 24.79
CA PRO A 16 43.79 15.32 24.57
C PRO A 16 42.31 15.72 24.70
N PRO A 17 41.42 15.22 23.82
CA PRO A 17 40.01 15.51 23.98
C PRO A 17 39.58 14.95 25.32
N ARG A 18 39.00 15.83 26.15
CA ARG A 18 38.24 15.46 27.36
C ARG A 18 37.32 14.32 26.93
N SER A 19 37.43 13.15 27.55
CA SER A 19 36.53 12.02 27.28
C SER A 19 35.10 12.50 27.51
N ALA A 20 34.43 12.87 26.42
CA ALA A 20 33.00 13.09 26.43
C ALA A 20 32.42 11.68 26.51
N THR A 21 32.06 11.27 27.72
CA THR A 21 31.23 10.09 27.95
C THR A 21 29.98 10.29 27.13
N GLY A 22 29.96 9.72 25.93
CA GLY A 22 28.86 9.83 24.99
C GLY A 22 27.64 9.25 25.68
N ARG A 23 26.75 10.12 26.15
CA ARG A 23 25.43 9.72 26.62
C ARG A 23 24.72 9.16 25.40
N LYS A 24 24.81 7.84 25.24
CA LYS A 24 24.13 7.08 24.20
C LYS A 24 22.65 7.18 24.53
N ASN A 25 22.01 8.26 24.10
CA ASN A 25 20.56 8.36 24.02
C ASN A 25 20.10 7.33 22.99
N ARG A 26 20.07 6.06 23.39
CA ARG A 26 19.17 5.08 22.78
C ARG A 26 17.78 5.45 23.27
N THR A 27 17.20 6.46 22.65
CA THR A 27 15.75 6.48 22.55
C THR A 27 15.40 5.17 21.86
N ALA A 28 14.85 4.23 22.62
CA ALA A 28 14.26 3.05 22.03
C ALA A 28 13.19 3.58 21.08
N LYS A 29 13.45 3.53 19.77
CA LYS A 29 12.38 3.65 18.78
C LYS A 29 11.42 2.52 19.13
N THR A 30 10.35 2.84 19.85
CA THR A 30 9.14 2.03 19.83
C THR A 30 8.84 1.83 18.35
N LYS A 31 9.03 0.61 17.86
CA LYS A 31 8.57 0.27 16.51
C LYS A 31 7.09 0.57 16.55
N ASN A 32 6.64 1.59 15.82
CA ASN A 32 5.23 1.86 15.65
C ASN A 32 4.66 0.64 14.94
N SER A 33 4.18 -0.34 15.71
CA SER A 33 3.44 -1.47 15.17
C SER A 33 2.17 -0.88 14.58
N GLY A 34 1.99 -1.03 13.28
CA GLY A 34 0.77 -0.61 12.60
C GLY A 34 -0.45 -1.34 13.15
N LEU A 35 -1.63 -0.95 12.67
CA LEU A 35 -2.87 -1.64 13.01
C LEU A 35 -2.82 -3.08 12.47
N HIS A 36 -3.10 -4.03 13.35
CA HIS A 36 -3.24 -5.45 13.00
C HIS A 36 -4.73 -5.78 12.91
N PHE A 37 -5.17 -6.28 11.75
CA PHE A 37 -6.54 -6.72 11.53
C PHE A 37 -6.57 -8.23 11.35
N LYS A 38 -7.52 -8.89 12.01
CA LYS A 38 -7.79 -10.30 11.77
C LYS A 38 -8.51 -10.45 10.43
N ARG A 39 -8.03 -11.38 9.60
CA ARG A 39 -8.73 -11.77 8.36
C ARG A 39 -9.97 -12.60 8.72
N LEU A 40 -11.10 -12.27 8.11
CA LEU A 40 -12.38 -12.98 8.32
C LEU A 40 -12.86 -13.73 7.06
N PHE A 41 -12.64 -13.13 5.88
CA PHE A 41 -13.14 -13.65 4.59
C PHE A 41 -12.02 -13.96 3.59
N SER A 42 -10.77 -14.02 4.05
CA SER A 42 -9.63 -14.37 3.20
C SER A 42 -8.61 -15.19 3.97
N ASP A 43 -8.06 -16.20 3.30
CA ASP A 43 -6.83 -16.84 3.75
C ASP A 43 -5.59 -16.00 3.37
N ALA A 44 -4.53 -16.06 4.17
CA ALA A 44 -3.25 -15.47 3.83
C ALA A 44 -2.42 -16.34 2.86
N ALA A 45 -2.70 -17.64 2.80
CA ALA A 45 -1.98 -18.60 1.97
C ALA A 45 -2.48 -18.65 0.52
N VAL A 46 -3.70 -18.16 0.25
CA VAL A 46 -4.36 -18.28 -1.06
C VAL A 46 -4.79 -16.90 -1.54
N ALA A 47 -4.68 -16.64 -2.85
CA ALA A 47 -5.20 -15.39 -3.40
C ALA A 47 -6.72 -15.31 -3.17
N PRO A 48 -7.26 -14.15 -2.75
CA PRO A 48 -8.68 -14.04 -2.41
C PRO A 48 -9.64 -14.41 -3.56
N PHE A 49 -9.27 -14.12 -4.81
CA PHE A 49 -10.12 -14.41 -5.97
C PHE A 49 -10.16 -15.90 -6.33
N ASP A 50 -9.09 -16.64 -6.02
CA ASP A 50 -9.03 -18.10 -6.24
C ASP A 50 -9.90 -18.87 -5.24
N GLN A 51 -10.31 -18.22 -4.15
CA GLN A 51 -11.22 -18.79 -3.15
C GLN A 51 -12.70 -18.69 -3.57
N ILE A 52 -13.00 -17.96 -4.65
CA ILE A 52 -14.36 -17.73 -5.14
C ILE A 52 -14.60 -18.63 -6.34
N GLU A 53 -15.75 -19.31 -6.39
CA GLU A 53 -16.20 -20.00 -7.60
C GLU A 53 -16.74 -18.97 -8.61
N TRP A 54 -16.15 -18.96 -9.80
CA TRP A 54 -16.55 -18.10 -10.91
C TRP A 54 -17.37 -18.90 -11.93
N GLU A 55 -18.29 -18.23 -12.60
CA GLU A 55 -18.99 -18.77 -13.75
C GLU A 55 -19.15 -17.71 -14.84
N GLN A 56 -19.18 -18.17 -16.08
CA GLN A 56 -19.46 -17.31 -17.22
C GLN A 56 -20.97 -17.21 -17.42
N ARG A 57 -21.49 -15.98 -17.48
CA ARG A 57 -22.91 -15.71 -17.73
C ARG A 57 -23.07 -14.66 -18.83
N THR A 58 -24.28 -14.58 -19.37
CA THR A 58 -24.71 -13.48 -20.24
C THR A 58 -25.62 -12.55 -19.45
N ALA A 59 -25.29 -11.26 -19.41
CA ALA A 59 -26.11 -10.24 -18.78
C ALA A 59 -26.90 -9.46 -19.82
N GLU A 60 -28.23 -9.55 -19.72
CA GLU A 60 -29.16 -8.83 -20.58
C GLU A 60 -30.08 -7.94 -19.75
N ILE A 61 -30.19 -6.68 -20.16
CA ILE A 61 -31.10 -5.70 -19.59
C ILE A 61 -32.11 -5.34 -20.67
N ASN A 62 -33.38 -5.56 -20.35
CA ASN A 62 -34.52 -5.29 -21.22
C ASN A 62 -35.32 -4.11 -20.68
N ASP A 63 -35.88 -3.32 -21.58
CA ASP A 63 -36.91 -2.32 -21.27
C ASP A 63 -38.26 -2.99 -20.99
N ASP A 64 -39.23 -2.23 -20.46
CA ASP A 64 -40.59 -2.71 -20.14
C ASP A 64 -41.31 -3.29 -21.37
N SER A 65 -40.93 -2.83 -22.58
CA SER A 65 -41.40 -3.34 -23.86
C SER A 65 -40.73 -4.65 -24.31
N GLY A 66 -39.83 -5.23 -23.50
CA GLY A 66 -39.06 -6.44 -23.82
C GLY A 66 -37.88 -6.23 -24.78
N LYS A 67 -37.61 -4.97 -25.16
CA LYS A 67 -36.47 -4.63 -26.03
C LYS A 67 -35.16 -4.69 -25.24
N VAL A 68 -34.19 -5.44 -25.76
CA VAL A 68 -32.82 -5.44 -25.23
C VAL A 68 -32.22 -4.04 -25.39
N ILE A 69 -31.88 -3.42 -24.26
CA ILE A 69 -31.20 -2.11 -24.22
C ILE A 69 -29.71 -2.27 -23.93
N PHE A 70 -29.32 -3.39 -23.32
CA PHE A 70 -27.93 -3.71 -23.04
C PHE A 70 -27.75 -5.23 -22.99
N LYS A 71 -26.68 -5.72 -23.61
CA LYS A 71 -26.31 -7.14 -23.61
C LYS A 71 -24.80 -7.28 -23.57
N GLN A 72 -24.32 -8.04 -22.60
CA GLN A 72 -22.92 -8.41 -22.47
C GLN A 72 -22.81 -9.92 -22.31
N GLU A 73 -22.04 -10.54 -23.19
CA GLU A 73 -21.76 -11.98 -23.21
C GLU A 73 -20.42 -12.28 -22.54
N ASP A 74 -20.25 -13.54 -22.13
CA ASP A 74 -19.00 -14.12 -21.59
C ASP A 74 -18.39 -13.36 -20.40
N ILE A 75 -19.23 -12.86 -19.49
CA ILE A 75 -18.76 -12.21 -18.26
C ILE A 75 -18.49 -13.23 -17.16
N GLU A 76 -17.33 -13.14 -16.55
CA GLU A 76 -16.99 -13.91 -15.36
C GLU A 76 -17.55 -13.22 -14.12
N VAL A 77 -18.49 -13.89 -13.46
CA VAL A 77 -19.10 -13.41 -12.22
C VAL A 77 -19.05 -14.47 -11.14
N PRO A 78 -18.99 -14.08 -9.86
CA PRO A 78 -19.10 -15.05 -8.77
C PRO A 78 -20.40 -15.82 -8.86
N LYS A 79 -20.30 -17.15 -8.71
CA LYS A 79 -21.44 -18.05 -8.81
C LYS A 79 -22.53 -17.78 -7.77
N SER A 80 -22.13 -17.23 -6.62
CA SER A 80 -23.03 -16.84 -5.54
C SER A 80 -23.90 -15.63 -5.85
N TRP A 81 -23.62 -14.88 -6.93
CA TRP A 81 -24.41 -13.70 -7.29
C TRP A 81 -25.74 -14.09 -7.93
N SER A 82 -26.78 -13.33 -7.61
CA SER A 82 -28.06 -13.43 -8.31
C SER A 82 -27.98 -12.79 -9.69
N ALA A 83 -28.89 -13.17 -10.59
CA ALA A 83 -28.99 -12.55 -11.92
C ALA A 83 -29.17 -11.02 -11.84
N LEU A 84 -29.88 -10.52 -10.81
CA LEU A 84 -30.03 -9.08 -10.58
C LEU A 84 -28.70 -8.42 -10.19
N ALA A 85 -27.93 -9.03 -9.28
CA ALA A 85 -26.62 -8.51 -8.88
C ALA A 85 -25.65 -8.44 -10.08
N THR A 86 -25.63 -9.49 -10.91
CA THR A 86 -24.89 -9.48 -12.17
C THR A 86 -25.33 -8.32 -13.08
N LYS A 87 -26.63 -8.13 -13.32
CA LYS A 87 -27.13 -7.03 -14.16
C LYS A 87 -26.74 -5.65 -13.64
N ILE A 88 -26.81 -5.43 -12.32
CA ILE A 88 -26.42 -4.15 -11.70
C ILE A 88 -24.92 -3.91 -11.89
N ALA A 89 -24.08 -4.90 -11.60
CA ALA A 89 -22.63 -4.76 -11.75
C ALA A 89 -22.26 -4.46 -13.21
N VAL A 90 -22.84 -5.20 -14.15
CA VAL A 90 -22.56 -5.07 -15.57
C VAL A 90 -22.98 -3.69 -16.08
N SER A 91 -24.20 -3.24 -15.77
CA SER A 91 -24.68 -1.90 -16.16
C SER A 91 -23.81 -0.74 -15.68
N LYS A 92 -22.97 -0.95 -14.66
CA LYS A 92 -22.18 0.10 -14.03
C LYS A 92 -20.70 0.05 -14.37
N TYR A 93 -20.16 -1.14 -14.60
CA TYR A 93 -18.72 -1.35 -14.70
C TYR A 93 -18.28 -1.93 -16.05
N PHE A 94 -19.20 -2.35 -16.90
CA PHE A 94 -18.95 -2.90 -18.23
C PHE A 94 -19.77 -2.14 -19.28
#